data_AF-A0A842P6V3-F1
#
_entry.id   AF-A0A842P6V3-F1
#
_cell.length_a   1.000
_cell.length_b   1.000
_cell.length_c   1.000
_cell.angle_alpha   90.00
_cell.angle_beta   90.00
_cell.angle_gamma   90.00
#
_symmetry.space_group_name_H-M   'P 1'
#
loop_
_entity.id
_entity.type
_entity.pdbx_description
1 polymer ?
#
loop_
_entity_poly.entity_id
_entity_poly.type
_entity_poly.pdbx_seq_one_letter_code
_entity_poly.pdbx_strand_id
1 'polypeptide(L)' 'YGGQKFPKLAKPAKVTKKVTPIMTCTVCKKKYNKKGVRIKKFELVAA' A
#
# COMPACT_ATOMS: atom_id res chain seq x y z
N TYR A 1 -17.73 -3.04 31.32
CA TYR A 1 -17.02 -4.33 31.24
C TYR A 1 -16.92 -4.80 29.79
N GLY A 2 -16.16 -4.06 28.97
CA GLY A 2 -15.94 -4.33 27.55
C GLY A 2 -14.53 -3.88 27.19
N GLY A 3 -13.55 -4.52 27.84
CA GLY A 3 -12.14 -4.18 27.69
C GLY A 3 -11.64 -4.45 26.28
N GLN A 4 -10.38 -4.14 26.03
CA GLN A 4 -9.82 -4.29 24.71
C GLN A 4 -9.84 -5.77 24.26
N LYS A 5 -10.73 -6.07 23.30
CA LYS A 5 -11.02 -7.42 22.81
C LYS A 5 -9.99 -7.98 21.84
N PHE A 6 -9.26 -7.10 21.13
CA PHE A 6 -8.28 -7.50 20.11
C PHE A 6 -6.87 -7.06 20.48
N PRO A 7 -5.86 -7.91 20.23
CA PRO A 7 -4.47 -7.55 20.46
C PRO A 7 -4.08 -6.41 19.51
N LYS A 8 -3.53 -5.34 20.07
CA LYS A 8 -2.90 -4.27 19.29
C LYS A 8 -1.41 -4.55 19.20
N LEU A 9 -0.85 -4.38 18.00
CA LEU A 9 0.58 -4.48 17.78
C LEU A 9 1.27 -3.26 18.39
N ALA A 10 1.97 -3.43 19.52
CA ALA A 10 2.62 -2.32 20.22
C ALA A 10 3.94 -1.88 19.57
N LYS A 11 4.68 -2.80 18.94
CA LYS A 11 6.03 -2.55 18.40
C LYS A 11 6.16 -3.00 16.94
N PRO A 12 5.83 -2.15 15.95
CA PRO A 12 6.05 -2.47 14.55
C PRO A 12 7.54 -2.36 14.16
N ALA A 13 8.11 -3.43 13.57
CA ALA A 13 9.53 -3.44 13.16
C ALA A 13 9.80 -2.77 11.81
N LYS A 14 8.85 -2.83 10.87
CA LYS A 14 9.05 -2.42 9.48
C LYS A 14 8.68 -0.96 9.29
N VAL A 15 9.68 -0.13 8.95
CA VAL A 15 9.49 1.32 8.72
C VAL A 15 8.94 1.66 7.34
N THR A 16 9.07 0.75 6.35
CA THR A 16 8.63 0.97 4.96
C THR A 16 7.38 0.16 4.61
N LYS A 17 6.50 0.75 3.79
CA LYS A 17 5.34 0.06 3.21
C LYS A 17 5.62 -0.38 1.77
N LYS A 18 4.86 -1.37 1.28
CA LYS A 18 4.85 -1.71 -0.16
C LYS A 18 3.91 -0.75 -0.89
N VAL A 19 4.39 -0.14 -1.96
CA VAL A 19 3.57 0.66 -2.87
C VAL A 19 3.19 -0.23 -4.05
N THR A 20 1.90 -0.50 -4.22
CA THR A 20 1.35 -1.26 -5.36
C THR A 20 0.70 -0.29 -6.34
N PRO A 21 1.32 -0.03 -7.51
CA PRO A 21 0.71 0.86 -8.50
C PRO A 21 -0.53 0.21 -9.08
N ILE A 22 -1.62 0.96 -9.08
CA ILE A 22 -2.85 0.61 -9.77
C ILE A 22 -2.75 1.20 -11.17
N MET A 23 -2.66 0.32 -12.16
CA MET A 23 -2.60 0.71 -13.56
C MET A 23 -4.02 0.68 -14.13
N THR A 24 -4.38 1.72 -14.88
CA THR A 24 -5.65 1.78 -15.60
C THR A 24 -5.38 1.57 -17.09
N CYS A 25 -6.02 0.57 -17.69
CA CYS A 25 -5.94 0.36 -19.14
C CYS A 25 -6.66 1.49 -19.87
N THR A 26 -6.02 2.10 -20.87
CA THR A 26 -6.57 3.21 -21.65
C THR A 26 -7.73 2.80 -22.56
N VAL A 27 -7.72 1.54 -23.04
CA VAL A 27 -8.73 1.02 -23.99
C VAL A 27 -9.99 0.54 -23.26
N CYS A 28 -9.83 -0.36 -22.29
CA CYS A 28 -10.96 -1.03 -21.63
C CYS A 28 -11.28 -0.50 -20.23
N LYS A 29 -10.54 0.51 -19.73
CA LYS A 29 -10.72 1.16 -18.41
C LYS A 29 -10.64 0.23 -17.19
N LYS A 30 -10.27 -1.04 -17.38
CA LYS A 30 -10.04 -1.98 -16.29
C LYS A 30 -8.83 -1.56 -15.46
N LYS A 31 -8.94 -1.75 -14.14
CA LYS A 31 -7.88 -1.47 -13.18
C LYS A 31 -7.21 -2.77 -12.78
N TYR A 32 -5.88 -2.77 -12.69
CA TYR A 32 -5.14 -3.93 -12.20
C TYR A 32 -3.93 -3.48 -11.38
N ASN A 33 -3.55 -4.32 -10.42
CA ASN A 33 -2.45 -4.05 -9.52
C ASN A 33 -1.20 -4.77 -10.03
N LYS A 34 -0.08 -4.07 -10.14
CA LYS A 34 1.23 -4.72 -10.33
C LYS A 34 1.87 -5.05 -8.98
N LYS A 35 2.88 -5.95 -9.02
CA LYS A 35 3.70 -6.30 -7.85
C LYS A 35 4.27 -5.01 -7.24
N GLY A 36 4.05 -4.84 -5.94
CA GLY A 36 4.49 -3.65 -5.22
C GLY A 36 5.89 -3.76 -4.63
N VAL A 37 6.58 -2.63 -4.53
CA VAL A 37 7.95 -2.50 -4.01
C VAL A 37 7.93 -1.77 -2.67
N ARG A 38 8.84 -2.10 -1.74
CA ARG A 38 8.99 -1.39 -0.46
C ARG A 38 9.77 -0.10 -0.67
N ILE A 39 9.15 1.04 -0.41
CA ILE A 39 9.78 2.35 -0.64
C ILE A 39 9.43 3.28 0.54
N LYS A 40 10.34 4.20 0.91
CA LYS A 40 10.10 5.22 1.95
C LYS A 40 9.35 6.44 1.40
N LYS A 41 9.70 6.90 0.19
CA LYS A 41 9.09 8.04 -0.50
C LYS A 41 8.77 7.65 -1.94
N PHE A 42 7.56 7.94 -2.40
CA PHE A 42 7.10 7.63 -3.76
C PHE A 42 6.51 8.91 -4.36
N GLU A 43 7.00 9.29 -5.55
CA GLU A 43 6.55 10.46 -6.29
C GLU A 43 6.21 10.04 -7.72
N LEU A 44 5.06 10.50 -8.23
CA LEU A 44 4.66 10.31 -9.62
C LEU A 44 5.11 11.54 -10.40
N VAL A 45 6.14 11.37 -11.23
CA VAL A 45 6.65 12.43 -12.11
C VAL A 45 6.08 12.19 -13.51
N ALA A 46 5.46 13.22 -14.09
CA ALA A 46 5.13 13.22 -15.52
C ALA A 46 6.41 13.64 -16.28
N ALA A 47 6.82 12.82 -17.24
CA ALA A 47 7.90 13.13 -18.17
C ALA A 47 7.33 13.81 -19.42
#